data_AF-A0A1A9WKP9-F1
#
_entry.id   AF-A0A1A9WKP9-F1
#
_cell.length_a   1.000
_cell.length_b   1.000
_cell.length_c   1.000
_cell.angle_alpha   90.00
_cell.angle_beta   90.00
_cell.angle_gamma   90.00
#
_symmetry.space_group_name_H-M   'P 1'
#
loop_
_entity.id
_entity.type
_entity.pdbx_description
1 polymer ?
#
loop_
_entity_poly.entity_id
_entity_poly.type
_entity_poly.pdbx_seq_one_letter_code
_entity_poly.pdbx_strand_id
1 'polypeptide(L)'
;MFLCFLTLSLINTEQCKVDTDCPSEKSCEQGHCIDPCTLRGACGANALCKTVLHRPRCSCPSCFIGRPQVECKPDPKCTDESSSVPRDPQEQILCANDNDCPDSLQCGEYGQCVDPCQNPQFICRGHKKCETRRHQPLCVCKTGFIVNEYGELTCAPEKRECYRDDDCASNMACAEGKCRNPCIVRVGRTPICSANKSCEVQNHRPVCICMKDCQPSVSICLRDAGCPTGLACRNYQCVDPCEFAQCAPNSPCIVEDHKPICKFCPPGFIADSRYGCQKET
;
A
#
# COMPACT_ATOMS: atom_id res chain seq x y z
N MET A 1 36.22 38.43 44.89
CA MET A 1 35.43 38.82 43.71
C MET A 1 35.73 37.85 42.58
N PHE A 2 35.01 36.73 42.51
CA PHE A 2 35.07 35.78 41.40
C PHE A 2 33.64 35.34 41.10
N LEU A 3 33.09 35.88 40.01
CA LEU A 3 31.79 35.51 39.47
C LEU A 3 31.97 34.21 38.68
N CYS A 4 31.49 33.10 39.24
CA CYS A 4 31.36 31.85 38.51
C CYS A 4 30.01 31.87 37.77
N PHE A 5 30.06 32.09 36.45
CA PHE A 5 28.90 31.92 35.58
C PHE A 5 28.59 30.43 35.44
N LEU A 6 27.53 29.98 36.13
CA LEU A 6 26.87 28.71 35.83
C LEU A 6 26.18 28.84 34.46
N THR A 7 26.80 28.32 33.41
CA THR A 7 26.09 27.99 32.18
C THR A 7 25.22 26.75 32.45
N LEU A 8 23.93 26.95 32.69
CA LEU A 8 22.93 25.90 32.49
C LEU A 8 22.91 25.57 31.00
N SER A 9 23.66 24.55 30.60
CA SER A 9 23.41 23.84 29.37
C SER A 9 22.09 23.10 29.53
N LEU A 10 21.00 23.71 29.06
CA LEU A 10 19.74 23.02 28.78
C LEU A 10 20.05 21.96 27.71
N ILE A 11 20.35 20.74 28.14
CA ILE A 11 20.36 19.58 27.26
C ILE A 11 18.89 19.28 26.95
N ASN A 12 18.38 19.84 25.86
CA ASN A 12 17.08 19.45 25.34
C ASN A 12 17.23 18.06 24.69
N THR A 13 17.05 16.98 25.46
CA THR A 13 17.04 15.61 24.95
C THR A 13 15.64 15.22 24.45
N GLU A 14 15.01 16.08 23.63
CA GLU A 14 13.83 15.69 22.87
C GLU A 14 14.29 14.88 21.65
N GLN A 15 13.96 13.58 21.64
CA GLN A 15 14.22 12.66 20.52
C GLN A 15 13.17 12.78 19.41
N CYS A 16 11.97 13.26 19.74
CA CYS A 16 10.86 13.43 18.81
C CYS A 16 9.98 14.62 19.23
N LYS A 17 9.27 15.22 18.27
CA LYS A 17 8.23 16.24 18.54
C LYS A 17 6.86 15.78 18.08
N VAL A 18 6.82 14.93 17.06
CA VAL A 18 5.60 14.33 16.52
C VAL A 18 5.82 12.84 16.30
N ASP A 19 4.74 12.07 16.26
CA ASP A 19 4.77 10.61 16.08
C ASP A 19 5.57 10.17 14.85
N THR A 20 5.51 10.95 13.77
CA THR A 20 6.23 10.67 12.51
C THR A 20 7.75 10.78 12.62
N ASP A 21 8.27 11.38 13.69
CA ASP A 21 9.71 11.42 13.97
C ASP A 21 10.22 10.08 14.52
N CYS A 22 9.30 9.21 14.98
CA CYS A 22 9.60 7.89 15.50
C CYS A 22 9.49 6.81 14.41
N PRO A 23 10.12 5.63 14.61
CA PRO A 23 9.83 4.45 13.78
C PRO A 23 8.35 4.07 13.86
N SER A 24 7.81 3.43 12.81
CA SER A 24 6.38 3.08 12.69
C SER A 24 5.81 2.23 13.85
N GLU A 25 6.68 1.57 14.61
CA GLU A 25 6.38 0.73 15.78
C GLU A 25 6.39 1.51 17.12
N LYS A 26 6.59 2.83 17.10
CA LYS A 26 6.70 3.69 18.30
C LYS A 26 5.91 4.99 18.13
N SER A 27 5.53 5.66 19.22
CA SER A 27 4.89 6.98 19.22
C SER A 27 5.72 7.98 20.02
N CYS A 28 5.52 9.27 19.73
CA CYS A 28 6.23 10.33 20.42
C CYS A 28 5.48 10.75 21.68
N GLU A 29 6.02 10.39 22.83
CA GLU A 29 5.44 10.72 24.13
C GLU A 29 6.47 11.48 24.96
N GLN A 30 6.12 12.70 25.37
CA GLN A 30 6.99 13.56 26.20
C GLN A 30 8.43 13.66 25.67
N GLY A 31 8.57 13.82 24.35
CA GLY A 31 9.87 13.96 23.69
C GLY A 31 10.63 12.66 23.47
N HIS A 32 10.02 11.49 23.72
CA HIS A 32 10.68 10.19 23.59
C HIS A 32 9.86 9.23 22.73
N CYS A 33 10.54 8.48 21.85
CA CYS A 33 9.91 7.44 21.06
C CYS A 33 9.71 6.17 21.89
N ILE A 34 8.49 5.92 22.34
CA ILE A 34 8.12 4.75 23.14
C ILE A 34 7.17 3.83 22.37
N ASP A 35 7.11 2.56 22.74
CA ASP A 35 6.11 1.65 22.19
C ASP A 35 4.76 1.93 22.87
N PRO A 36 3.73 2.42 22.15
CA PRO A 36 2.44 2.74 22.73
C PRO A 36 1.73 1.51 23.32
N CYS A 37 2.12 0.28 22.97
CA CYS A 37 1.61 -0.94 23.60
C CYS A 37 2.10 -1.15 25.04
N THR A 38 3.18 -0.48 25.44
CA THR A 38 3.69 -0.53 26.82
C THR A 38 2.98 0.45 27.75
N LEU A 39 2.18 1.36 27.19
CA LEU A 39 1.40 2.32 27.96
C LEU A 39 0.29 1.60 28.74
N ARG A 40 0.13 2.02 30.00
CA ARG A 40 -0.90 1.44 30.87
C ARG A 40 -2.28 1.78 30.32
N GLY A 41 -3.07 0.74 30.02
CA GLY A 41 -4.40 0.89 29.42
C GLY A 41 -4.39 1.01 27.89
N ALA A 42 -3.26 0.73 27.22
CA ALA A 42 -3.20 0.68 25.76
C ALA A 42 -4.21 -0.31 25.17
N CYS A 43 -4.41 -1.46 25.82
CA CYS A 43 -5.43 -2.45 25.48
C CYS A 43 -6.12 -2.99 26.74
N GLY A 44 -7.29 -3.60 26.54
CA GLY A 44 -8.08 -4.25 27.57
C GLY A 44 -7.44 -5.54 28.10
N ALA A 45 -7.98 -6.08 29.19
CA ALA A 45 -7.46 -7.30 29.78
C ALA A 45 -7.51 -8.48 28.79
N ASN A 46 -6.45 -9.30 28.77
CA ASN A 46 -6.27 -10.44 27.85
C ASN A 46 -6.26 -10.09 26.35
N ALA A 47 -6.11 -8.82 25.97
CA ALA A 47 -5.98 -8.43 24.57
C ALA A 47 -4.51 -8.40 24.13
N LEU A 48 -4.26 -8.80 22.88
CA LEU A 48 -2.97 -8.61 22.21
C LEU A 48 -2.86 -7.16 21.74
N CYS A 49 -1.70 -6.54 21.97
CA CYS A 49 -1.39 -5.21 21.47
C CYS A 49 -0.31 -5.28 20.39
N LYS A 50 -0.53 -4.59 19.28
CA LYS A 50 0.49 -4.34 18.26
C LYS A 50 0.46 -2.87 17.87
N THR A 51 1.62 -2.25 17.68
CA THR A 51 1.68 -0.88 17.20
C THR A 51 1.49 -0.83 15.68
N VAL A 52 0.57 0.01 15.22
CA VAL A 52 0.30 0.24 13.80
C VAL A 52 0.13 1.73 13.59
N LEU A 53 1.01 2.32 12.77
CA LEU A 53 1.03 3.76 12.48
C LEU A 53 1.08 4.60 13.77
N HIS A 54 2.08 4.31 14.62
CA HIS A 54 2.31 5.00 15.89
C HIS A 54 1.14 4.88 16.90
N ARG A 55 0.19 3.95 16.71
CA ARG A 55 -0.95 3.76 17.61
C ARG A 55 -1.11 2.30 18.05
N PRO A 56 -1.58 2.04 19.28
CA PRO A 56 -1.84 0.68 19.73
C PRO A 56 -3.08 0.13 19.02
N ARG A 57 -2.93 -1.03 18.39
CA ARG A 57 -4.00 -1.82 17.79
C ARG A 57 -4.22 -3.05 18.66
N CYS A 58 -5.38 -3.09 19.30
CA CYS A 58 -5.78 -4.17 20.18
C CYS A 58 -6.60 -5.23 19.43
N SER A 59 -6.33 -6.49 19.68
CA SER A 59 -7.09 -7.62 19.15
C SER A 59 -7.22 -8.72 20.21
N CYS A 60 -8.34 -9.43 20.24
CA CYS A 60 -8.41 -10.61 21.10
C CYS A 60 -7.54 -11.73 20.50
N PRO A 61 -6.79 -12.47 21.33
CA PRO A 61 -6.09 -13.67 20.88
C PRO A 61 -7.09 -14.72 20.39
N SER A 62 -6.59 -15.72 19.67
CA SER A 62 -7.40 -16.86 19.22
C SER A 62 -8.17 -17.48 20.39
N CYS A 63 -9.42 -17.89 20.15
CA CYS A 63 -10.34 -18.41 21.17
C CYS A 63 -10.74 -17.44 22.29
N PHE A 64 -10.54 -16.14 22.10
CA PHE A 64 -11.10 -15.12 22.99
C PHE A 64 -12.01 -14.17 22.20
N ILE A 65 -13.15 -13.83 22.78
CA ILE A 65 -14.13 -12.87 22.26
C ILE A 65 -14.34 -11.73 23.24
N GLY A 66 -14.80 -10.61 22.72
CA GLY A 66 -15.06 -9.42 23.53
C GLY A 66 -14.58 -8.17 22.82
N ARG A 67 -14.44 -7.09 23.58
CA ARG A 67 -13.94 -5.82 23.08
C ARG A 67 -12.46 -5.71 23.47
N PRO A 68 -11.51 -5.74 22.52
CA PRO A 68 -10.08 -5.72 22.83
C PRO A 68 -9.60 -4.47 23.60
N GLN A 69 -10.38 -3.39 23.62
CA GLN A 69 -10.08 -2.18 24.39
C GLN A 69 -10.53 -2.28 25.86
N VAL A 70 -11.38 -3.25 26.19
CA VAL A 70 -11.99 -3.41 27.52
C VAL A 70 -11.52 -4.71 28.15
N GLU A 71 -11.87 -5.83 27.53
CA GLU A 71 -11.54 -7.17 28.00
C GLU A 71 -11.86 -8.20 26.89
N CYS A 72 -10.95 -9.15 26.73
CA CYS A 72 -11.15 -10.37 25.98
C CYS A 72 -11.44 -11.52 26.96
N LYS A 73 -12.54 -12.23 26.72
CA LYS A 73 -12.98 -13.39 27.51
C LYS A 73 -12.85 -14.66 26.68
N PRO A 74 -12.58 -15.83 27.29
CA PRO A 74 -12.60 -17.09 26.58
C PRO A 74 -13.93 -17.26 25.82
N ASP A 75 -13.85 -17.61 24.55
CA ASP A 75 -15.03 -17.86 23.73
C ASP A 75 -15.57 -19.27 24.03
N PRO A 76 -16.78 -19.39 24.60
CA PRO A 76 -17.37 -20.70 24.89
C PRO A 76 -17.67 -21.54 23.64
N LYS A 77 -17.62 -20.95 22.44
CA LYS A 77 -17.78 -21.63 21.15
C LYS A 77 -16.45 -22.00 20.49
N CYS A 78 -15.32 -21.53 21.02
CA CYS A 78 -14.03 -22.03 20.58
C CYS A 78 -13.81 -23.40 21.23
N THR A 79 -14.44 -24.43 20.68
CA THR A 79 -14.02 -25.80 20.89
C THR A 79 -12.68 -25.97 20.22
N ASP A 80 -11.65 -26.23 21.01
CA ASP A 80 -10.27 -26.47 20.57
C ASP A 80 -10.19 -27.56 19.49
N GLU A 81 -10.27 -27.15 18.23
CA GLU A 81 -9.76 -27.95 17.10
C GLU A 81 -8.23 -27.81 16.98
N SER A 82 -7.57 -27.10 17.91
CA SER A 82 -6.12 -26.92 17.91
C SER A 82 -5.54 -26.62 19.30
N SER A 83 -5.82 -27.45 20.31
CA SER A 83 -4.86 -27.90 21.34
C SER A 83 -5.53 -28.78 22.40
N SER A 84 -5.07 -30.02 22.52
CA SER A 84 -5.14 -30.86 23.74
C SER A 84 -6.51 -31.04 24.42
N VAL A 85 -7.39 -31.82 23.79
CA VAL A 85 -7.89 -32.97 24.54
C VAL A 85 -6.70 -33.93 24.63
N PRO A 86 -6.31 -34.46 25.81
CA PRO A 86 -5.64 -35.74 25.82
C PRO A 86 -6.68 -36.72 25.27
N ARG A 87 -6.75 -36.85 23.94
CA ARG A 87 -7.48 -37.97 23.36
C ARG A 87 -6.67 -39.15 23.80
N ASP A 88 -7.22 -39.88 24.76
CA ASP A 88 -6.94 -41.29 24.88
C ASP A 88 -6.88 -41.86 23.44
N PRO A 89 -5.75 -42.43 22.99
CA PRO A 89 -5.54 -42.84 21.60
C PRO A 89 -6.50 -43.93 21.07
N GLN A 90 -7.62 -44.23 21.74
CA GLN A 90 -8.39 -45.45 21.47
C GLN A 90 -9.93 -45.32 21.44
N GLU A 91 -10.57 -44.16 21.57
CA GLU A 91 -12.00 -44.08 21.22
C GLU A 91 -12.18 -43.84 19.71
N GLN A 92 -11.98 -44.91 18.94
CA GLN A 92 -12.50 -45.00 17.58
C GLN A 92 -14.03 -44.98 17.68
N ILE A 93 -14.66 -43.98 17.06
CA ILE A 93 -16.12 -43.95 16.92
C ILE A 93 -16.51 -45.14 16.05
N LEU A 94 -17.11 -46.16 16.66
CA LEU A 94 -17.64 -47.33 15.95
C LEU A 94 -18.82 -46.90 15.08
N CYS A 95 -18.88 -47.43 13.87
CA CYS A 95 -19.94 -47.18 12.91
C CYS A 95 -20.35 -48.48 12.22
N ALA A 96 -21.62 -48.58 11.85
CA ALA A 96 -22.13 -49.62 10.96
C ALA A 96 -22.39 -49.07 9.55
N ASN A 97 -22.70 -47.78 9.44
CA ASN A 97 -22.91 -47.06 8.19
C ASN A 97 -22.43 -45.60 8.30
N ASP A 98 -22.32 -44.92 7.17
CA ASP A 98 -21.80 -43.54 7.10
C ASP A 98 -22.58 -42.54 7.96
N ASN A 99 -23.90 -42.73 8.14
CA ASN A 99 -24.73 -41.80 8.92
C ASN A 99 -24.47 -41.91 10.42
N ASP A 100 -23.79 -42.96 10.89
CA ASP A 100 -23.34 -43.08 12.27
C ASP A 100 -22.13 -42.18 12.53
N CYS A 101 -21.50 -41.65 11.46
CA CYS A 101 -20.38 -40.75 11.52
C CYS A 101 -20.83 -39.28 11.34
N PRO A 102 -20.04 -38.32 11.84
CA PRO A 102 -20.18 -36.91 11.44
C PRO A 102 -20.11 -36.74 9.92
N ASP A 103 -20.77 -35.71 9.37
CA ASP A 103 -20.78 -35.39 7.93
C ASP A 103 -19.37 -35.29 7.29
N SER A 104 -18.36 -35.02 8.11
CA SER A 104 -16.96 -34.90 7.72
C SER A 104 -16.18 -36.22 7.67
N LEU A 105 -16.76 -37.34 8.12
CA LEU A 105 -16.15 -38.67 8.20
C LEU A 105 -17.03 -39.69 7.47
N GLN A 106 -16.47 -40.85 7.12
CA GLN A 106 -17.20 -41.98 6.55
C GLN A 106 -16.93 -43.24 7.35
N CYS A 107 -17.80 -44.24 7.23
CA CYS A 107 -17.56 -45.52 7.89
C CYS A 107 -16.50 -46.32 7.13
N GLY A 108 -15.37 -46.57 7.79
CA GLY A 108 -14.27 -47.35 7.24
C GLY A 108 -14.55 -48.85 7.22
N GLU A 109 -13.74 -49.60 6.48
CA GLU A 109 -13.90 -51.05 6.31
C GLU A 109 -13.87 -51.84 7.63
N TYR A 110 -13.15 -51.33 8.64
CA TYR A 110 -13.05 -51.97 9.96
C TYR A 110 -14.08 -51.44 10.97
N GLY A 111 -15.09 -50.68 10.53
CA GLY A 111 -16.19 -50.21 11.38
C GLY A 111 -15.84 -49.02 12.26
N GLN A 112 -14.92 -48.16 11.81
CA GLN A 112 -14.58 -46.90 12.47
C GLN A 112 -14.78 -45.71 11.52
N CYS A 113 -15.21 -44.58 12.07
CA CYS A 113 -15.29 -43.33 11.32
C CYS A 113 -13.89 -42.85 10.92
N VAL A 114 -13.63 -42.78 9.62
CA VAL A 114 -12.37 -42.31 9.04
C VAL A 114 -12.60 -41.07 8.20
N ASP A 115 -11.60 -40.20 8.11
CA ASP A 115 -11.65 -39.07 7.19
C ASP A 115 -11.38 -39.58 5.75
N PRO A 116 -12.36 -39.49 4.83
CA PRO A 116 -12.15 -39.93 3.45
C PRO A 116 -11.09 -39.11 2.70
N CYS A 117 -10.79 -37.89 3.15
CA CYS A 117 -9.72 -37.06 2.59
C CYS A 117 -8.30 -37.53 2.99
N GLN A 118 -8.18 -38.44 3.96
CA GLN A 118 -6.90 -39.08 4.30
C GLN A 118 -6.59 -40.29 3.41
N ASN A 119 -7.51 -40.70 2.54
CA ASN A 119 -7.28 -41.79 1.60
C ASN A 119 -6.18 -41.39 0.59
N PRO A 120 -5.01 -42.05 0.58
CA PRO A 120 -3.91 -41.70 -0.32
C PRO A 120 -4.25 -41.92 -1.81
N GLN A 121 -5.30 -42.68 -2.12
CA GLN A 121 -5.77 -42.85 -3.50
C GLN A 121 -6.56 -41.62 -3.99
N PHE A 122 -7.10 -40.80 -3.09
CA PHE A 122 -7.88 -39.61 -3.44
C PHE A 122 -7.00 -38.35 -3.40
N ILE A 123 -6.45 -37.97 -4.56
CA ILE A 123 -5.54 -36.83 -4.66
C ILE A 123 -6.18 -35.70 -5.45
N CYS A 124 -6.34 -34.54 -4.82
CA CYS A 124 -6.77 -33.33 -5.49
C CYS A 124 -5.63 -32.72 -6.31
N ARG A 125 -5.83 -32.59 -7.62
CA ARG A 125 -4.89 -31.91 -8.52
C ARG A 125 -5.15 -30.41 -8.59
N GLY A 126 -4.08 -29.64 -8.79
CA GLY A 126 -4.13 -28.19 -8.90
C GLY A 126 -4.34 -27.50 -7.55
N HIS A 127 -4.89 -26.30 -7.58
CA HIS A 127 -5.08 -25.44 -6.38
C HIS A 127 -6.37 -25.81 -5.61
N LYS A 128 -6.58 -27.12 -5.43
CA LYS A 128 -7.75 -27.69 -4.78
C LYS A 128 -7.36 -28.33 -3.46
N LYS A 129 -8.18 -28.16 -2.44
CA LYS A 129 -8.11 -28.90 -1.19
C LYS A 129 -9.19 -29.97 -1.18
N CYS A 130 -8.95 -31.06 -0.44
CA CYS A 130 -10.00 -32.03 -0.18
C CYS A 130 -10.90 -31.49 0.95
N GLU A 131 -12.20 -31.60 0.76
CA GLU A 131 -13.22 -31.43 1.79
C GLU A 131 -14.17 -32.61 1.75
N THR A 132 -14.58 -33.09 2.91
CA THR A 132 -15.63 -34.11 3.00
C THR A 132 -17.00 -33.45 2.89
N ARG A 133 -17.86 -33.96 2.00
CA ARG A 133 -19.27 -33.56 1.91
C ARG A 133 -20.13 -34.80 1.81
N ARG A 134 -21.07 -34.94 2.77
CA ARG A 134 -21.96 -36.11 2.86
C ARG A 134 -21.16 -37.41 2.88
N HIS A 135 -20.18 -37.49 3.78
CA HIS A 135 -19.31 -38.65 3.96
C HIS A 135 -18.43 -38.99 2.74
N GLN A 136 -18.34 -38.12 1.72
CA GLN A 136 -17.53 -38.36 0.52
C GLN A 136 -16.43 -37.30 0.34
N PRO A 137 -15.25 -37.68 -0.15
CA PRO A 137 -14.18 -36.73 -0.40
C PRO A 137 -14.45 -35.95 -1.70
N LEU A 138 -14.31 -34.62 -1.65
CA LEU A 138 -14.52 -33.73 -2.78
C LEU A 138 -13.37 -32.73 -2.91
N CYS A 139 -12.87 -32.54 -4.13
CA CYS A 139 -11.85 -31.52 -4.40
C CYS A 139 -12.49 -30.16 -4.68
N VAL A 140 -12.32 -29.22 -3.74
CA VAL A 140 -12.80 -27.83 -3.86
C VAL A 140 -11.65 -26.85 -3.98
N CYS A 141 -11.85 -25.70 -4.62
CA CYS A 141 -10.78 -24.70 -4.74
C CYS A 141 -10.40 -24.13 -3.37
N LYS A 142 -9.09 -24.04 -3.09
CA LYS A 142 -8.59 -23.56 -1.79
C LYS A 142 -8.94 -22.10 -1.52
N THR A 143 -8.89 -21.26 -2.56
CA THR A 143 -9.05 -19.79 -2.46
C THR A 143 -10.26 -19.26 -3.26
N GLY A 144 -11.18 -20.14 -3.68
CA GLY A 144 -12.33 -19.79 -4.53
C GLY A 144 -12.07 -19.90 -6.04
N PHE A 145 -12.96 -19.33 -6.85
CA PHE A 145 -12.95 -19.43 -8.32
C PHE A 145 -12.60 -18.08 -8.97
N ILE A 146 -11.90 -18.13 -10.12
CA ILE A 146 -11.62 -16.99 -10.99
C ILE A 146 -11.91 -17.34 -12.44
N VAL A 147 -12.18 -16.32 -13.25
CA VAL A 147 -12.29 -16.46 -14.70
C VAL A 147 -10.89 -16.34 -15.31
N ASN A 148 -10.47 -17.32 -16.12
CA ASN A 148 -9.19 -17.30 -16.83
C ASN A 148 -9.25 -16.41 -18.09
N GLU A 149 -8.13 -16.29 -18.81
CA GLU A 149 -8.02 -15.50 -20.04
C GLU A 149 -8.91 -16.00 -21.20
N TYR A 150 -9.39 -17.25 -21.12
CA TYR A 150 -10.32 -17.86 -22.07
C TYR A 150 -11.79 -17.73 -21.64
N GLY A 151 -12.08 -17.06 -20.51
CA GLY A 151 -13.44 -16.91 -19.99
C GLY A 151 -13.94 -18.07 -19.15
N GLU A 152 -13.09 -19.02 -18.76
CA GLU A 152 -13.48 -20.23 -18.02
C GLU A 152 -13.27 -20.09 -16.50
N LEU A 153 -14.15 -20.71 -15.71
CA LEU A 153 -14.01 -20.78 -14.25
C LEU A 153 -12.90 -21.76 -13.84
N THR A 154 -11.88 -21.26 -13.14
CA THR A 154 -10.71 -22.02 -12.66
C THR A 154 -10.44 -21.70 -11.18
N CYS A 155 -9.65 -22.52 -10.48
CA CYS A 155 -9.32 -22.24 -9.08
C CYS A 155 -8.36 -21.05 -8.93
N ALA A 156 -8.67 -20.17 -7.98
CA ALA A 156 -7.83 -19.05 -7.62
C ALA A 156 -6.47 -19.56 -7.07
N PRO A 157 -5.33 -19.03 -7.55
CA PRO A 157 -4.01 -19.39 -7.03
C PRO A 157 -3.81 -18.95 -5.57
N GLU A 158 -2.88 -19.62 -4.86
CA GLU A 158 -2.77 -19.48 -3.38
C GLU A 158 -2.11 -18.17 -2.90
N LYS A 159 -1.32 -17.51 -3.75
CA LYS A 159 -0.66 -16.23 -3.42
C LYS A 159 -0.71 -15.31 -4.62
N ARG A 160 -1.81 -14.56 -4.75
CA ARG A 160 -1.86 -13.35 -5.56
C ARG A 160 -2.02 -12.15 -4.65
N GLU A 161 -1.19 -11.15 -4.91
CA GLU A 161 -1.25 -9.82 -4.29
C GLU A 161 -2.33 -8.95 -4.97
N CYS A 162 -2.58 -9.17 -6.26
CA CYS A 162 -3.52 -8.38 -7.05
C CYS A 162 -4.27 -9.26 -8.07
N TYR A 163 -5.47 -8.82 -8.45
CA TYR A 163 -6.27 -9.38 -9.54
C TYR A 163 -6.44 -8.40 -10.69
N ARG A 164 -6.47 -7.10 -10.40
CA ARG A 164 -6.55 -5.99 -11.36
C ARG A 164 -5.51 -4.93 -11.02
N ASP A 165 -5.26 -4.06 -11.99
CA ASP A 165 -4.33 -2.96 -11.83
C ASP A 165 -4.73 -2.03 -10.67
N ASP A 166 -6.03 -1.80 -10.49
CA ASP A 166 -6.60 -0.96 -9.42
C ASP A 166 -6.36 -1.53 -8.00
N ASP A 167 -6.01 -2.82 -7.88
CA ASP A 167 -5.66 -3.42 -6.59
C ASP A 167 -4.23 -3.00 -6.16
N CYS A 168 -3.44 -2.45 -7.08
CA CYS A 168 -2.08 -2.00 -6.83
C CYS A 168 -2.01 -0.50 -6.55
N ALA A 169 -0.91 -0.06 -5.92
CA ALA A 169 -0.63 1.38 -5.80
C ALA A 169 -0.55 2.04 -7.19
N SER A 170 -0.83 3.34 -7.27
CA SER A 170 -0.94 4.10 -8.54
C SER A 170 0.34 4.05 -9.41
N ASN A 171 1.48 3.73 -8.81
CA ASN A 171 2.78 3.57 -9.49
C ASN A 171 3.15 2.11 -9.82
N MET A 172 2.20 1.17 -9.70
CA MET A 172 2.39 -0.26 -9.95
C MET A 172 1.26 -0.77 -10.85
N ALA A 173 1.39 -1.96 -11.41
CA ALA A 173 0.34 -2.64 -12.16
C ALA A 173 0.33 -4.13 -11.81
N CYS A 174 -0.79 -4.79 -12.04
CA CYS A 174 -0.92 -6.20 -11.72
C CYS A 174 -0.34 -7.06 -12.84
N ALA A 175 0.82 -7.67 -12.57
CA ALA A 175 1.50 -8.54 -13.50
C ALA A 175 1.72 -9.92 -12.88
N GLU A 176 1.13 -10.94 -13.48
CA GLU A 176 1.20 -12.34 -12.99
C GLU A 176 0.70 -12.48 -11.53
N GLY A 177 -0.25 -11.62 -11.12
CA GLY A 177 -0.81 -11.63 -9.77
C GLY A 177 0.12 -11.06 -8.69
N LYS A 178 1.13 -10.27 -9.08
CA LYS A 178 1.94 -9.43 -8.19
C LYS A 178 1.93 -7.99 -8.65
N CYS A 179 1.94 -7.05 -7.72
CA CYS A 179 2.08 -5.65 -8.05
C CYS A 179 3.53 -5.37 -8.46
N ARG A 180 3.72 -4.91 -9.69
CA ARG A 180 5.04 -4.59 -10.24
C ARG A 180 5.03 -3.22 -10.85
N ASN A 181 6.13 -2.48 -10.71
CA ASN A 181 6.27 -1.21 -11.40
C ASN A 181 6.45 -1.46 -12.91
N PRO A 182 5.53 -0.99 -13.77
CA PRO A 182 5.61 -1.19 -15.22
C PRO A 182 6.87 -0.60 -15.86
N CYS A 183 7.51 0.41 -15.26
CA CYS A 183 8.73 1.02 -15.77
C CYS A 183 10.00 0.19 -15.51
N ILE A 184 9.94 -0.83 -14.66
CA ILE A 184 11.09 -1.69 -14.37
C ILE A 184 11.08 -2.88 -15.34
N VAL A 185 12.03 -2.88 -16.27
CA VAL A 185 12.28 -4.03 -17.17
C VAL A 185 13.21 -5.04 -16.52
N ARG A 186 12.97 -6.33 -16.80
CA ARG A 186 13.88 -7.40 -16.39
C ARG A 186 15.19 -7.33 -17.18
N VAL A 187 16.28 -7.70 -16.52
CA VAL A 187 17.63 -7.75 -17.08
C VAL A 187 17.63 -8.56 -18.38
N GLY A 188 18.15 -7.98 -19.46
CA GLY A 188 18.23 -8.62 -20.78
C GLY A 188 17.08 -8.31 -21.74
N ARG A 189 16.10 -7.47 -21.36
CA ARG A 189 15.07 -6.95 -22.28
C ARG A 189 15.36 -5.50 -22.69
N THR A 190 14.81 -5.11 -23.85
CA THR A 190 14.88 -3.74 -24.34
C THR A 190 14.15 -2.78 -23.37
N PRO A 191 14.72 -1.60 -23.08
CA PRO A 191 14.07 -0.61 -22.25
C PRO A 191 12.74 -0.16 -22.88
N ILE A 192 11.73 0.07 -22.03
CA ILE A 192 10.38 0.46 -22.46
C ILE A 192 10.39 1.81 -23.17
N CYS A 193 11.27 2.70 -22.72
CA CYS A 193 11.46 4.02 -23.29
C CYS A 193 12.78 4.08 -24.07
N SER A 194 12.77 4.77 -25.21
CA SER A 194 13.96 5.09 -26.00
C SER A 194 14.95 5.95 -25.20
N ALA A 195 16.20 6.06 -25.68
CA ALA A 195 17.21 6.92 -25.08
C ALA A 195 16.69 8.37 -24.91
N ASN A 196 17.13 9.03 -23.82
CA ASN A 196 16.73 10.38 -23.39
C ASN A 196 15.27 10.56 -22.94
N LYS A 197 14.57 9.45 -22.65
CA LYS A 197 13.23 9.46 -22.05
C LYS A 197 13.25 8.77 -20.68
N SER A 198 12.70 9.43 -19.67
CA SER A 198 12.35 8.83 -18.37
C SER A 198 11.07 8.03 -18.51
N CYS A 199 10.91 6.98 -17.68
CA CYS A 199 9.65 6.27 -17.57
C CYS A 199 8.97 6.64 -16.25
N GLU A 200 7.73 7.10 -16.35
CA GLU A 200 6.84 7.26 -15.20
C GLU A 200 5.60 6.39 -15.37
N VAL A 201 4.95 6.05 -14.25
CA VAL A 201 3.73 5.24 -14.28
C VAL A 201 2.54 6.17 -14.15
N GLN A 202 1.62 6.11 -15.11
CA GLN A 202 0.35 6.85 -15.11
C GLN A 202 -0.79 5.86 -15.39
N ASN A 203 -1.80 5.82 -14.52
CA ASN A 203 -2.92 4.88 -14.60
C ASN A 203 -2.47 3.42 -14.80
N HIS A 204 -1.52 2.98 -13.97
CA HIS A 204 -0.96 1.62 -14.02
C HIS A 204 -0.26 1.26 -15.36
N ARG A 205 0.07 2.24 -16.20
CA ARG A 205 0.77 2.05 -17.48
C ARG A 205 2.08 2.85 -17.52
N PRO A 206 3.13 2.36 -18.20
CA PRO A 206 4.35 3.12 -18.39
C PRO A 206 4.13 4.24 -19.41
N VAL A 207 4.54 5.45 -19.06
CA VAL A 207 4.52 6.65 -19.88
C VAL A 207 5.94 7.18 -20.00
N CYS A 208 6.42 7.32 -21.23
CA CYS A 208 7.76 7.80 -21.51
C CYS A 208 7.77 9.34 -21.61
N ILE A 209 8.39 9.98 -20.64
CA ILE A 209 8.55 11.43 -20.55
C ILE A 209 9.92 11.81 -21.08
N CYS A 210 9.96 12.77 -21.99
CA CYS A 210 11.22 13.23 -22.58
C CYS A 210 12.01 14.11 -21.59
N MET A 211 13.33 13.86 -21.46
CA MET A 211 14.20 14.62 -20.53
C MET A 211 15.14 15.60 -21.23
N LYS A 212 15.51 15.35 -22.49
CA LYS A 212 16.38 16.22 -23.31
C LYS A 212 15.97 16.15 -24.78
N ASP A 213 16.08 17.27 -25.48
CA ASP A 213 15.79 17.42 -26.92
C ASP A 213 14.35 17.08 -27.32
N CYS A 214 13.39 17.52 -26.51
CA CYS A 214 11.98 17.34 -26.80
C CYS A 214 11.54 18.35 -27.86
N GLN A 215 11.11 17.85 -29.04
CA GLN A 215 10.45 18.71 -30.01
C GLN A 215 9.12 19.20 -29.41
N PRO A 216 8.90 20.52 -29.32
CA PRO A 216 7.74 21.11 -28.66
C PRO A 216 6.40 20.77 -29.30
N SER A 217 6.39 20.25 -30.54
CA SER A 217 5.17 19.85 -31.24
C SER A 217 4.59 18.49 -30.78
N VAL A 218 5.34 17.66 -30.04
CA VAL A 218 4.91 16.28 -29.69
C VAL A 218 5.14 15.91 -28.20
N SER A 219 5.63 16.84 -27.38
CA SER A 219 5.89 16.56 -25.95
C SER A 219 4.73 17.00 -25.06
N ILE A 220 4.01 16.01 -24.50
CA ILE A 220 3.04 16.21 -23.42
C ILE A 220 3.82 16.49 -22.14
N CYS A 221 3.71 17.69 -21.58
CA CYS A 221 4.31 18.03 -20.28
C CYS A 221 3.32 17.68 -19.15
N LEU A 222 3.81 17.22 -17.98
CA LEU A 222 2.97 17.01 -16.79
C LEU A 222 3.24 18.05 -15.69
N ARG A 223 4.44 18.65 -15.72
CA ARG A 223 4.94 19.65 -14.77
C ARG A 223 5.93 20.55 -15.50
N ASP A 224 6.20 21.72 -14.93
CA ASP A 224 7.10 22.74 -15.49
C ASP A 224 8.51 22.23 -15.78
N ALA A 225 9.05 21.36 -14.91
CA ALA A 225 10.35 20.71 -15.11
C ALA A 225 10.44 19.83 -16.38
N GLY A 226 9.30 19.49 -16.99
CA GLY A 226 9.25 18.79 -18.28
C GLY A 226 9.37 19.71 -19.50
N CYS A 227 9.45 21.03 -19.28
CA CYS A 227 9.60 22.03 -20.32
C CYS A 227 11.01 22.64 -20.31
N PRO A 228 11.47 23.22 -21.44
CA PRO A 228 12.68 24.03 -21.47
C PRO A 228 12.62 25.18 -20.45
N THR A 229 13.78 25.67 -20.03
CA THR A 229 13.93 26.70 -18.97
C THR A 229 13.17 28.01 -19.21
N GLY A 230 12.74 28.28 -20.44
CA GLY A 230 11.93 29.46 -20.81
C GLY A 230 10.44 29.19 -21.02
N LEU A 231 9.93 27.98 -20.74
CA LEU A 231 8.54 27.60 -20.98
C LEU A 231 7.92 26.96 -19.73
N ALA A 232 6.62 27.11 -19.54
CA ALA A 232 5.87 26.49 -18.45
C ALA A 232 4.93 25.42 -18.98
N CYS A 233 4.60 24.45 -18.14
CA CYS A 233 3.66 23.39 -18.50
C CYS A 233 2.22 23.83 -18.26
N ARG A 234 1.44 23.97 -19.33
CA ARG A 234 0.02 24.32 -19.23
C ARG A 234 -0.82 23.46 -20.16
N ASN A 235 -1.87 22.84 -19.63
CA ASN A 235 -2.75 21.95 -20.38
C ASN A 235 -1.98 20.91 -21.21
N TYR A 236 -0.92 20.36 -20.62
CA TYR A 236 -0.02 19.40 -21.24
C TYR A 236 0.83 19.90 -22.41
N GLN A 237 0.95 21.21 -22.58
CA GLN A 237 1.80 21.84 -23.59
C GLN A 237 2.81 22.78 -22.94
N CYS A 238 4.04 22.76 -23.44
CA CYS A 238 5.04 23.75 -23.06
C CYS A 238 4.74 25.07 -23.78
N VAL A 239 4.29 26.06 -23.01
CA VAL A 239 3.88 27.37 -23.51
C VAL A 239 4.68 28.46 -22.82
N ASP A 240 4.82 29.62 -23.46
CA ASP A 240 5.50 30.76 -22.86
C ASP A 240 4.59 31.38 -21.76
N PRO A 241 5.01 31.38 -20.48
CA PRO A 241 4.22 31.96 -19.40
C PRO A 241 4.02 33.47 -19.48
N CYS A 242 4.84 34.20 -20.25
CA CYS A 242 4.68 35.64 -20.47
C CYS A 242 3.47 35.99 -21.34
N GLU A 243 3.01 35.09 -22.21
CA GLU A 243 1.84 35.30 -23.09
C GLU A 243 0.52 35.45 -22.32
N PHE A 244 0.50 34.99 -21.07
CA PHE A 244 -0.68 35.03 -20.20
C PHE A 244 -0.40 35.69 -18.84
N ALA A 245 0.74 36.35 -18.72
CA ALA A 245 1.08 37.13 -17.54
C ALA A 245 0.32 38.46 -17.54
N GLN A 246 -0.24 38.83 -16.39
CA GLN A 246 -0.88 40.14 -16.20
C GLN A 246 0.17 41.20 -15.86
N CYS A 247 1.14 41.39 -16.75
CA CYS A 247 2.14 42.43 -16.61
C CYS A 247 1.54 43.81 -16.95
N ALA A 248 2.10 44.87 -16.37
CA ALA A 248 1.72 46.22 -16.75
C ALA A 248 2.01 46.44 -18.24
N PRO A 249 1.17 47.19 -18.99
CA PRO A 249 1.42 47.43 -20.41
C PRO A 249 2.84 47.99 -20.64
N ASN A 250 3.54 47.50 -21.67
CA ASN A 250 4.93 47.87 -21.98
C ASN A 250 5.98 47.51 -20.92
N SER A 251 5.64 46.73 -19.87
CA SER A 251 6.65 46.16 -18.99
C SER A 251 7.27 44.90 -19.61
N PRO A 252 8.61 44.78 -19.66
CA PRO A 252 9.24 43.60 -20.22
C PRO A 252 9.02 42.40 -19.30
N CYS A 253 8.47 41.33 -19.86
CA CYS A 253 8.33 40.03 -19.19
C CYS A 253 9.53 39.15 -19.52
N ILE A 254 10.10 38.49 -18.51
CA ILE A 254 11.06 37.40 -18.69
C ILE A 254 10.57 36.15 -17.96
N VAL A 255 11.04 34.99 -18.37
CA VAL A 255 10.73 33.72 -17.70
C VAL A 255 11.91 33.33 -16.82
N GLU A 256 11.67 33.19 -15.52
CA GLU A 256 12.63 32.61 -14.57
C GLU A 256 11.96 31.49 -13.80
N ASP A 257 12.61 30.33 -13.71
CA ASP A 257 12.08 29.14 -13.02
C ASP A 257 10.64 28.80 -13.46
N HIS A 258 10.43 28.78 -14.79
CA HIS A 258 9.13 28.52 -15.44
C HIS A 258 8.00 29.50 -15.05
N LYS A 259 8.31 30.62 -14.39
CA LYS A 259 7.35 31.65 -13.98
C LYS A 259 7.59 32.95 -14.74
N PRO A 260 6.51 33.71 -15.06
CA PRO A 260 6.67 35.01 -15.66
C PRO A 260 7.07 36.03 -14.59
N ILE A 261 8.18 36.72 -14.83
CA ILE A 261 8.68 37.83 -14.02
C ILE A 261 8.52 39.12 -14.84
N CYS A 262 7.54 39.93 -14.45
CA CYS A 262 7.35 41.27 -15.01
C CYS A 262 8.42 42.19 -14.41
N LYS A 263 9.33 42.70 -15.23
CA LYS A 263 10.36 43.63 -14.75
C LYS A 263 9.79 45.04 -14.57
N PHE A 264 10.43 45.79 -13.69
CA PHE A 264 10.21 47.23 -13.55
C PHE A 264 10.50 47.95 -14.87
N CYS A 265 9.90 49.12 -15.04
CA CYS A 265 10.08 49.93 -16.24
C CYS A 265 11.58 50.20 -16.49
N PRO A 266 12.02 50.12 -17.76
CA PRO A 266 13.40 50.47 -18.12
C PRO A 266 13.76 51.90 -17.68
N PRO A 267 15.05 52.21 -17.49
CA PRO A 267 15.48 53.57 -17.15
C PRO A 267 14.93 54.62 -18.13
N GLY A 268 14.35 55.69 -17.61
CA GLY A 268 13.66 56.72 -18.40
C GLY A 268 12.17 56.46 -18.64
N PHE A 269 11.59 55.43 -18.01
CA PHE A 269 10.16 55.15 -18.01
C PHE A 269 9.61 55.08 -16.58
N ILE A 270 8.49 55.76 -16.34
CA ILE A 270 7.71 55.76 -15.09
C ILE A 270 6.54 54.77 -15.18
N ALA A 271 6.21 54.15 -14.05
CA ALA A 271 5.09 53.21 -13.96
C ALA A 271 3.76 53.98 -13.80
N ASP A 272 2.87 53.86 -14.78
CA ASP A 272 1.51 54.38 -14.78
C ASP A 272 0.50 53.26 -14.50
N SER A 273 -0.46 53.53 -13.61
CA SER A 273 -1.48 52.56 -13.16
C SER A 273 -2.47 52.13 -14.25
N ARG A 274 -2.60 52.89 -15.35
CA ARG A 274 -3.55 52.65 -16.45
C ARG A 274 -2.86 52.20 -17.74
N TYR A 275 -1.64 52.69 -17.98
CA TYR A 275 -0.92 52.51 -19.24
C TYR A 275 0.45 51.82 -19.08
N GLY A 276 0.79 51.39 -17.86
CA GLY A 276 2.03 50.68 -17.55
C GLY A 276 3.26 51.56 -17.72
N CYS A 277 4.33 51.08 -18.34
CA CYS A 277 5.57 51.84 -18.44
C CYS A 277 5.46 52.96 -19.49
N GLN A 278 5.49 54.22 -19.05
CA GLN A 278 5.45 55.42 -19.89
C GLN A 278 6.78 56.18 -19.83
N LYS A 279 7.22 56.74 -20.96
CA LYS A 279 8.47 57.50 -21.02
C LYS A 279 8.33 58.81 -20.21
N GLU A 280 9.30 59.11 -19.37
CA GLU A 280 9.36 60.37 -18.62
C GLU A 280 9.53 61.54 -19.62
N THR A 281 8.52 62.41 -19.73
CA THR A 281 8.53 63.61 -20.60
C THR A 281 9.14 64.81 -19.91
#